data_AF-A0A519T9E1-F1
#
_entry.id   AF-A0A519T9E1-F1
#
_cell.length_a   1.000
_cell.length_b   1.000
_cell.length_c   1.000
_cell.angle_alpha   90.00
_cell.angle_beta   90.00
_cell.angle_gamma   90.00
#
_symmetry.space_group_name_H-M   'P 1'
#
loop_
_entity.id
_entity.type
_entity.pdbx_description
1 polymer ?
#
loop_
_entity_poly.entity_id
_entity_poly.type
_entity_poly.pdbx_seq_one_letter_code
_entity_poly.pdbx_strand_id
1 'polypeptide(L)'
;MTLPEEIAQTEAGYYQQLSKSDLTAAEFNAFLSHLPSKAQLAVAATGFESNRDLLPFRRYVLEQRGQPLAAYLLKQLSPIAFAYWEASH
;
A
#
# COMPACT_ATOMS: atom_id res chain seq x y z
N MET A 1 7.10 -3.22 22.81
CA MET A 1 6.35 -2.82 21.60
C MET A 1 4.93 -3.29 21.77
N THR A 2 3.96 -2.40 21.59
CA THR A 2 2.53 -2.72 21.63
C THR A 2 2.08 -3.33 20.28
N LEU A 3 0.93 -4.02 20.24
CA LEU A 3 0.42 -4.58 18.98
C LEU A 3 0.23 -3.50 17.89
N PRO A 4 -0.35 -2.32 18.17
CA PRO A 4 -0.49 -1.28 17.15
C PRO A 4 0.85 -0.73 16.65
N GLU A 5 1.85 -0.61 17.52
CA GLU A 5 3.20 -0.18 17.11
C GLU A 5 3.87 -1.21 16.19
N GLU A 6 3.77 -2.50 16.51
CA GLU A 6 4.32 -3.59 15.70
C GLU A 6 3.68 -3.62 14.30
N ILE A 7 2.35 -3.48 14.24
CA ILE A 7 1.59 -3.41 12.99
C ILE A 7 2.02 -2.20 12.17
N ALA A 8 1.98 -1.00 12.75
CA ALA A 8 2.32 0.24 12.05
C ALA A 8 3.76 0.23 11.52
N GLN A 9 4.71 -0.26 12.32
CA GLN A 9 6.10 -0.38 11.87
C GLN A 9 6.24 -1.39 10.73
N THR A 10 5.56 -2.54 10.82
CA THR A 10 5.60 -3.57 9.78
C THR A 10 4.95 -3.10 8.48
N GLU A 11 3.79 -2.42 8.56
CA GLU A 11 3.12 -1.82 7.40
C GLU A 11 3.97 -0.73 6.75
N ALA A 12 4.64 0.10 7.54
CA ALA A 12 5.60 1.08 6.99
C ALA A 12 6.72 0.37 6.20
N GLY A 13 7.24 -0.75 6.72
CA GLY A 13 8.21 -1.59 6.02
C GLY A 13 7.67 -2.15 4.70
N TYR A 14 6.41 -2.60 4.68
CA TYR A 14 5.76 -3.07 3.45
C TYR A 14 5.78 -2.00 2.35
N TYR A 15 5.40 -0.76 2.66
CA TYR A 15 5.37 0.33 1.69
C TYR A 15 6.76 0.81 1.26
N GLN A 16 7.78 0.61 2.10
CA GLN A 16 9.16 0.97 1.80
C GLN A 16 9.86 0.00 0.82
N GLN A 17 9.24 -1.15 0.51
CA GLN A 17 9.75 -2.08 -0.51
C GLN A 17 9.85 -1.45 -1.91
N LEU A 18 9.06 -0.40 -2.17
CA LEU A 18 9.13 0.38 -3.41
C LEU A 18 9.90 1.67 -3.18
N SER A 19 11.01 1.83 -3.91
CA SER A 19 11.63 3.13 -4.09
C SER A 19 10.77 3.98 -5.04
N LYS A 20 10.89 5.31 -4.99
CA LYS A 20 10.13 6.20 -5.90
C LYS A 20 10.46 5.93 -7.38
N SER A 21 11.69 5.50 -7.67
CA SER A 21 12.16 5.11 -9.00
C SER A 21 11.53 3.81 -9.52
N ASP A 22 11.02 2.95 -8.64
CA ASP A 22 10.38 1.68 -9.04
C ASP A 22 8.94 1.86 -9.52
N LEU A 23 8.35 3.03 -9.26
CA LEU A 23 6.99 3.37 -9.66
C LEU A 23 7.01 4.00 -11.05
N THR A 24 6.06 3.57 -11.89
CA THR A 24 5.92 4.04 -13.27
C THR A 24 4.61 4.81 -13.48
N ALA A 25 4.60 5.69 -14.49
CA ALA A 25 3.38 6.38 -14.91
C ALA A 25 2.32 5.42 -15.47
N ALA A 26 2.74 4.29 -16.06
CA ALA A 26 1.82 3.27 -16.56
C ALA A 26 1.04 2.60 -15.41
N GLU A 27 1.73 2.24 -14.34
CA GLU A 27 1.10 1.71 -13.13
C GLU A 27 0.18 2.73 -12.46
N PHE A 28 0.56 4.02 -12.48
CA PHE A 28 -0.30 5.08 -11.97
C PHE A 28 -1.60 5.22 -12.78
N ASN A 29 -1.51 5.17 -14.10
CA ASN A 29 -2.71 5.19 -14.95
C ASN A 29 -3.60 3.97 -14.74
N ALA A 30 -3.01 2.78 -14.58
CA ALA A 30 -3.74 1.58 -14.22
C ALA A 30 -4.44 1.76 -12.87
N PHE A 31 -3.73 2.24 -11.85
CA PHE A 31 -4.31 2.55 -10.55
C PHE A 31 -5.49 3.53 -10.63
N LEU A 32 -5.37 4.61 -11.43
CA LEU A 32 -6.46 5.56 -11.64
C LEU A 32 -7.74 4.88 -12.17
N SER A 33 -7.61 3.91 -13.07
CA SER A 33 -8.75 3.15 -13.63
C SER A 33 -9.45 2.25 -12.61
N HIS A 34 -8.79 1.91 -11.50
CA HIS A 34 -9.39 1.13 -10.40
C HIS A 34 -10.10 2.00 -9.35
N LEU A 35 -9.92 3.31 -9.39
CA LEU A 35 -10.53 4.22 -8.43
C LEU A 35 -11.98 4.57 -8.82
N PRO A 36 -12.87 4.82 -7.84
CA PRO A 36 -14.16 5.45 -8.11
C PRO A 36 -13.97 6.81 -8.79
N SER A 37 -14.88 7.18 -9.70
CA SER A 37 -14.71 8.35 -10.59
C SER A 37 -14.37 9.66 -9.85
N LYS A 38 -14.93 9.89 -8.67
CA LYS A 38 -14.63 11.07 -7.85
C LYS A 38 -13.18 11.07 -7.34
N ALA A 39 -12.69 9.92 -6.87
CA ALA A 39 -11.32 9.77 -6.40
C ALA A 39 -10.33 9.81 -7.57
N GLN A 40 -10.68 9.18 -8.69
CA GLN A 40 -9.90 9.22 -9.92
C GLN A 40 -9.63 10.66 -10.37
N LEU A 41 -10.65 11.52 -10.44
CA LEU A 41 -10.51 12.92 -10.83
C LEU A 41 -9.58 13.70 -9.88
N ALA A 42 -9.74 13.50 -8.57
CA ALA A 42 -8.93 14.18 -7.57
C ALA A 42 -7.45 13.77 -7.64
N VAL A 43 -7.18 12.46 -7.78
CA VAL A 43 -5.81 11.91 -7.86
C VAL A 43 -5.17 12.24 -9.22
N ALA A 44 -5.94 12.21 -10.31
CA ALA A 44 -5.44 12.58 -11.63
C ALA A 44 -5.07 14.06 -11.70
N ALA A 45 -5.80 14.94 -11.02
CA ALA A 45 -5.52 16.39 -11.00
C ALA A 45 -4.17 16.74 -10.35
N THR A 46 -3.72 15.96 -9.36
CA THR A 46 -2.41 16.16 -8.72
C THR A 46 -1.27 15.49 -9.50
N GLY A 47 -1.57 14.48 -10.32
CA GLY A 47 -0.63 13.88 -11.26
C GLY A 47 0.35 12.88 -10.62
N PHE A 48 1.08 12.15 -11.46
CA PHE A 48 1.89 10.99 -11.04
C PHE A 48 2.94 11.35 -9.97
N GLU A 49 3.76 12.36 -10.22
CA GLU A 49 4.91 12.69 -9.35
C GLU A 49 4.46 13.04 -7.91
N SER A 50 3.37 13.79 -7.77
CA SER A 50 2.81 14.17 -6.47
C SER A 50 2.16 13.00 -5.72
N ASN A 51 1.78 11.93 -6.41
CA ASN A 51 1.14 10.75 -5.81
C ASN A 51 2.07 9.56 -5.60
N ARG A 52 3.39 9.68 -5.86
CA ARG A 52 4.36 8.59 -5.66
C ARG A 52 4.41 8.06 -4.22
N ASP A 53 4.05 8.87 -3.24
CA ASP A 53 4.01 8.49 -1.83
C ASP A 53 2.59 8.17 -1.32
N LEU A 54 1.59 8.15 -2.22
CA LEU A 54 0.24 7.77 -1.87
C LEU A 54 0.21 6.27 -1.51
N LEU A 55 -0.06 5.96 -0.23
CA LEU A 55 -0.06 4.57 0.27
C LEU A 55 -1.01 3.65 -0.53
N PRO A 56 -2.25 4.05 -0.87
CA PRO A 56 -3.10 3.26 -1.76
C PRO A 56 -2.47 2.91 -3.11
N PHE A 57 -1.71 3.83 -3.72
CA PHE A 57 -1.04 3.58 -4.99
C PHE A 57 0.13 2.59 -4.81
N ARG A 58 0.97 2.80 -3.79
CA ARG A 58 2.06 1.85 -3.46
C ARG A 58 1.52 0.45 -3.16
N ARG A 59 0.42 0.36 -2.40
CA ARG A 59 -0.28 -0.90 -2.12
C ARG A 59 -0.72 -1.58 -3.40
N TYR A 60 -1.39 -0.83 -4.29
CA TYR A 60 -1.86 -1.35 -5.57
C TYR A 60 -0.71 -1.94 -6.38
N VAL A 61 0.42 -1.25 -6.50
CA VAL A 61 1.58 -1.74 -7.24
C VAL A 61 2.16 -3.02 -6.64
N LEU A 62 2.33 -3.08 -5.32
CA LEU A 62 2.81 -4.30 -4.65
C LEU A 62 1.86 -5.49 -4.85
N GLU A 63 0.56 -5.26 -4.76
CA GLU A 63 -0.46 -6.29 -4.99
C GLU A 63 -0.44 -6.79 -6.44
N GLN A 64 -0.34 -5.90 -7.43
CA GLN A 64 -0.18 -6.28 -8.85
C GLN A 64 1.11 -7.07 -9.11
N ARG A 65 2.15 -6.86 -8.29
CA ARG A 65 3.41 -7.61 -8.33
C ARG A 65 3.38 -8.91 -7.51
N GLY A 66 2.21 -9.34 -7.06
CA GLY A 66 2.03 -10.60 -6.33
C GLY A 66 2.53 -10.56 -4.87
N GLN A 67 2.66 -9.37 -4.29
CA GLN A 67 3.07 -9.16 -2.91
C GLN A 67 1.92 -8.58 -2.09
N PRO A 68 0.88 -9.35 -1.75
CA PRO A 68 -0.26 -8.83 -1.00
C PRO A 68 0.10 -8.49 0.45
N LEU A 69 -0.45 -7.39 0.95
CA LEU A 69 -0.17 -6.87 2.30
C LEU A 69 -0.41 -7.94 3.38
N ALA A 70 -1.55 -8.64 3.34
CA ALA A 70 -1.86 -9.68 4.32
C ALA A 70 -0.80 -10.80 4.36
N ALA A 71 -0.31 -11.24 3.19
CA ALA A 71 0.72 -12.29 3.13
C ALA A 71 2.09 -11.78 3.61
N TYR A 72 2.38 -10.49 3.41
CA TYR A 72 3.57 -9.87 3.97
C TYR A 72 3.47 -9.78 5.50
N LEU A 73 2.35 -9.27 6.02
CA LEU A 73 2.11 -9.12 7.46
C LEU A 73 2.13 -10.47 8.17
N LEU A 74 1.50 -11.51 7.61
CA LEU A 74 1.50 -12.85 8.18
C LEU A 74 2.91 -13.42 8.37
N LYS A 75 3.86 -13.04 7.51
CA LYS A 75 5.25 -13.50 7.59
C LYS A 75 6.09 -12.71 8.59
N GLN A 76 5.71 -11.46 8.88
CA GLN A 76 6.54 -10.52 9.64
C GLN A 76 6.02 -10.27 11.06
N LEU A 77 4.70 -10.27 11.24
CA LEU A 77 4.06 -10.04 12.53
C LEU A 77 4.10 -11.29 13.41
N SER A 78 4.11 -11.07 14.71
CA SER A 78 3.75 -12.09 15.67
C SER A 78 2.32 -12.60 15.41
N PRO A 79 1.99 -13.88 15.72
CA PRO A 79 0.65 -14.41 15.48
C PRO A 79 -0.48 -13.60 16.15
N ILE A 80 -0.21 -13.04 17.33
CA ILE A 80 -1.17 -12.22 18.07
C ILE A 80 -1.39 -10.86 17.38
N ALA A 81 -0.33 -10.21 16.91
CA ALA A 81 -0.45 -8.95 16.17
C ALA A 81 -1.15 -9.14 14.82
N PHE A 82 -0.86 -10.23 14.10
CA PHE A 82 -1.56 -10.56 12.86
C PHE A 82 -3.06 -10.78 13.09
N ALA A 83 -3.44 -11.57 14.09
CA ALA A 83 -4.84 -11.80 14.42
C ALA A 83 -5.56 -10.50 14.83
N TYR A 84 -4.88 -9.60 15.56
CA TYR A 84 -5.42 -8.30 15.91
C TYR A 84 -5.64 -7.39 14.68
N TRP A 85 -4.68 -7.39 13.75
CA TRP A 85 -4.78 -6.66 12.48
C TRP A 85 -5.94 -7.18 11.61
N GLU A 86 -6.05 -8.50 11.46
CA GLU A 86 -7.07 -9.16 10.63
C GLU A 86 -8.49 -8.90 11.17
N ALA A 87 -8.67 -8.83 12.49
CA ALA A 87 -9.96 -8.49 13.09
C ALA A 87 -10.38 -7.01 12.89
N SER A 88 -9.47 -6.15 12.46
CA SER A 88 -9.66 -4.70 12.35
C SER A 88 -9.78 -4.18 10.90
N HIS A 89 -9.69 -5.07 9.90
CA HIS A 89 -9.68 -4.75 8.46
C HIS A 89 -10.71 -5.56 7.67
#